data_AF-I2CQ76-F1
#
_entry.id   AF-I2CQ76-F1
#
_cell.length_a   1.000
_cell.length_b   1.000
_cell.length_c   1.000
_cell.angle_alpha   90.00
_cell.angle_beta   90.00
_cell.angle_gamma   90.00
#
_symmetry.space_group_name_H-M   'P 1'
#
loop_
_entity.id
_entity.type
_entity.pdbx_description
1 polymer ?
#
loop_
_entity_poly.entity_id
_entity_poly.type
_entity_poly.pdbx_seq_one_letter_code
_entity_poly.pdbx_strand_id
1 'polypeptide(L)'
;MGAPVSCSESSWVKARKVVAGRLVNCYSKKDWVLSLMYRYHKLVTNAAGIAPVHVCGIENVDVSELVPGHQHYATKIKDILLLVGLEDSYLKMNK
;
A
#
# COMPACT_ATOMS: atom_id res chain seq x y z
N MET A 1 2.96 1.27 0.67
CA MET A 1 1.68 1.93 1.00
C MET A 1 1.49 3.08 0.03
N GLY A 2 0.28 3.30 -0.50
CA GLY A 2 0.04 4.38 -1.47
C GLY A 2 0.86 4.30 -2.76
N ALA A 3 1.25 3.08 -3.17
CA ALA A 3 2.21 2.89 -4.24
C ALA A 3 1.55 3.01 -5.63
N PRO A 4 2.14 3.76 -6.59
CA PRO A 4 1.65 3.85 -7.97
C PRO A 4 2.02 2.62 -8.81
N VAL A 5 2.09 1.44 -8.19
CA VAL A 5 2.49 0.19 -8.85
C VAL A 5 1.24 -0.54 -9.35
N SER A 6 1.32 -1.11 -10.55
CA SER A 6 0.21 -1.90 -11.09
C SER A 6 -0.09 -3.10 -10.20
N CYS A 7 -1.35 -3.51 -10.11
CA CYS A 7 -1.74 -4.78 -9.47
C CYS A 7 -1.33 -6.02 -10.30
N SER A 8 -0.32 -5.92 -11.18
CA SER A 8 0.12 -7.03 -12.02
C SER A 8 0.66 -8.17 -11.17
N GLU A 9 0.04 -9.36 -11.29
CA GLU A 9 0.38 -10.53 -10.49
C GLU A 9 1.88 -10.87 -10.56
N SER A 10 2.50 -10.78 -11.74
CA SER A 10 3.91 -11.11 -11.94
C SER A 10 4.88 -10.28 -11.09
N SER A 11 4.59 -8.99 -10.86
CA SER A 11 5.41 -8.11 -10.03
C SER A 11 5.27 -8.45 -8.55
N TRP A 12 4.04 -8.71 -8.12
CA TRP A 12 3.70 -9.01 -6.73
C TRP A 12 4.13 -10.42 -6.31
N VAL A 13 4.10 -11.40 -7.22
CA VAL A 13 4.69 -12.73 -7.00
C VAL A 13 6.20 -12.64 -6.82
N LYS A 14 6.90 -11.83 -7.62
CA LYS A 14 8.34 -11.60 -7.44
C LYS A 14 8.64 -10.94 -6.10
N ALA A 15 7.88 -9.90 -5.73
CA ALA A 15 8.01 -9.24 -4.43
C ALA A 15 7.75 -10.24 -3.28
N ARG A 16 6.74 -11.10 -3.40
CA ARG A 16 6.42 -12.11 -2.39
C ARG A 16 7.56 -13.10 -2.19
N LYS A 17 8.26 -13.52 -3.25
CA LYS A 17 9.39 -14.47 -3.16
C LYS A 17 10.59 -13.96 -2.36
N VAL A 18 10.78 -12.65 -2.26
CA VAL A 18 11.96 -12.05 -1.60
C VAL A 18 11.68 -11.52 -0.20
N VAL A 19 10.42 -11.45 0.21
CA VAL A 19 10.04 -11.03 1.56
C VAL A 19 10.06 -12.27 2.46
N ALA A 20 10.80 -12.22 3.57
CA ALA A 20 10.86 -13.32 4.54
C ALA A 20 9.66 -13.35 5.51
N GLY A 21 8.96 -12.22 5.65
CA GLY A 21 7.85 -12.05 6.60
C GLY A 21 6.52 -11.69 5.93
N ARG A 22 5.74 -10.84 6.60
CA ARG A 22 4.44 -10.36 6.09
C ARG A 22 4.65 -9.35 4.96
N LEU A 23 3.93 -9.51 3.85
CA LEU A 23 3.87 -8.53 2.76
C LEU A 23 2.50 -7.88 2.78
N VAL A 24 2.44 -6.63 3.24
CA VAL A 24 1.18 -5.91 3.47
C VAL A 24 1.01 -4.80 2.44
N ASN A 25 -0.08 -4.85 1.67
CA ASN A 25 -0.53 -3.79 0.78
C ASN A 25 -1.57 -2.90 1.50
N CYS A 26 -1.12 -1.75 1.97
CA CYS A 26 -2.03 -0.71 2.47
C CYS A 26 -2.49 0.19 1.31
N TYR A 27 -3.79 0.18 1.04
CA TYR A 27 -4.41 0.92 -0.05
C TYR A 27 -5.50 1.87 0.48
N SER A 28 -5.76 2.96 -0.24
CA SER A 28 -6.85 3.90 0.08
C SER A 28 -7.69 4.15 -1.16
N LYS A 29 -8.99 3.86 -1.05
CA LYS A 29 -9.99 4.17 -2.10
C LYS A 29 -10.28 5.67 -2.18
N LYS A 30 -9.92 6.43 -1.14
CA LYS A 30 -10.11 7.88 -1.02
C LYS A 30 -8.89 8.67 -1.51
N ASP A 31 -7.83 8.01 -1.95
CA ASP A 31 -6.68 8.70 -2.54
C ASP A 31 -7.01 9.25 -3.93
N TRP A 32 -7.53 10.48 -3.94
CA TRP A 32 -7.89 11.20 -5.15
C TRP A 32 -6.69 11.59 -6.03
N VAL A 33 -5.50 11.82 -5.46
CA VAL A 33 -4.30 12.19 -6.24
C VAL A 33 -3.83 10.98 -7.02
N LEU A 34 -3.70 9.84 -6.35
CA LEU A 34 -3.28 8.60 -7.00
C LEU A 34 -4.31 8.15 -8.05
N SER A 35 -5.61 8.30 -7.73
CA SER A 35 -6.70 8.04 -8.67
C SER A 35 -6.66 8.97 -9.89
N LEU A 36 -6.39 10.26 -9.71
CA LEU A 36 -6.31 11.23 -10.80
C LEU A 36 -5.11 10.94 -11.72
N MET A 37 -3.94 10.64 -11.14
CA MET A 37 -2.74 10.31 -11.90
C MET A 37 -2.93 9.05 -12.75
N TYR A 38 -3.53 8.00 -12.19
CA TYR A 38 -3.80 6.78 -12.96
C TYR A 38 -4.81 7.00 -14.10
N ARG A 39 -5.86 7.80 -13.87
CA ARG A 39 -6.82 8.19 -14.91
C ARG A 39 -6.18 9.00 -16.04
N TYR A 40 -5.30 9.94 -15.69
CA TYR A 40 -4.68 10.84 -16.67
C TYR A 40 -3.62 10.14 -17.52
N HIS A 41 -2.81 9.27 -16.91
CA HIS A 41 -1.75 8.56 -17.62
C HIS A 41 -2.23 7.30 -18.39
N LYS A 42 -3.54 7.01 -18.42
CA LYS A 42 -4.10 5.73 -18.92
C LYS A 42 -3.38 4.50 -18.34
N LEU A 43 -2.83 4.64 -17.14
CA LEU A 43 -2.19 3.51 -16.45
C LEU A 43 -3.28 2.56 -16.00
N VAL A 44 -2.96 1.26 -15.97
CA VAL A 44 -3.85 0.13 -15.66
C VAL A 44 -4.85 0.51 -14.58
N THR A 45 -6.15 0.31 -14.81
CA THR A 45 -7.25 0.70 -13.90
C THR A 45 -7.13 0.21 -12.45
N ASN A 46 -6.22 -0.73 -12.17
CA ASN A 46 -5.95 -1.29 -10.85
C ASN A 46 -4.51 -0.99 -10.40
N ALA A 47 -4.35 0.03 -9.56
CA ALA A 47 -3.12 0.35 -8.85
C ALA A 47 -3.18 -0.18 -7.42
N ALA A 48 -2.07 -0.74 -6.93
CA ALA A 48 -2.02 -1.36 -5.61
C ALA A 48 -2.24 -0.35 -4.46
N GLY A 49 -1.96 0.93 -4.67
CA GLY A 49 -2.27 1.98 -3.71
C GLY A 49 -3.75 2.38 -3.62
N ILE A 50 -4.60 1.94 -4.54
CA ILE A 50 -6.03 2.28 -4.62
C ILE A 50 -6.91 1.04 -4.39
N ALA A 51 -6.42 -0.13 -4.78
CA ALA A 51 -7.18 -1.38 -4.79
C ALA A 51 -6.39 -2.53 -4.13
N PRO A 52 -7.07 -3.58 -3.64
CA PRO A 52 -6.40 -4.78 -3.16
C PRO A 52 -5.62 -5.49 -4.28
N VAL A 53 -4.58 -6.20 -3.88
CA VAL A 53 -3.76 -7.07 -4.74
C VAL A 53 -4.12 -8.52 -4.46
N HIS A 54 -4.65 -9.22 -5.46
CA HIS A 54 -5.11 -10.60 -5.34
C HIS A 54 -3.98 -11.61 -5.64
N VAL A 55 -2.95 -11.62 -4.79
CA VAL A 55 -1.85 -12.60 -4.86
C VAL A 55 -1.70 -13.31 -3.53
N CYS A 56 -1.48 -14.62 -3.56
CA CYS A 56 -1.32 -15.43 -2.34
C CYS A 56 -0.16 -14.93 -1.48
N GLY A 57 -0.36 -14.88 -0.16
CA GLY A 57 0.64 -14.41 0.80
C GLY A 57 0.82 -12.89 0.85
N ILE A 58 -0.09 -12.13 0.22
CA ILE A 58 -0.21 -10.68 0.37
C ILE A 58 -1.42 -10.35 1.24
N GLU A 59 -1.18 -9.58 2.28
CA GLU A 59 -2.21 -9.05 3.16
C GLU A 59 -2.66 -7.69 2.63
N ASN A 60 -3.96 -7.48 2.47
CA ASN A 60 -4.51 -6.22 1.98
C ASN A 60 -5.21 -5.48 3.11
N VAL A 61 -4.85 -4.23 3.35
CA VAL A 61 -5.41 -3.40 4.43
C VAL A 61 -5.94 -2.10 3.83
N ASP A 62 -7.25 -1.89 3.99
CA ASP A 62 -7.90 -0.64 3.60
C ASP A 62 -7.63 0.43 4.67
N VAL A 63 -6.88 1.46 4.30
CA VAL A 63 -6.55 2.58 5.19
C VAL A 63 -7.33 3.85 4.83
N SER A 64 -8.42 3.73 4.06
CA SER A 64 -9.20 4.89 3.60
C SER A 64 -9.72 5.77 4.74
N GLU A 65 -10.04 5.19 5.90
CA GLU A 65 -10.50 5.95 7.08
C GLU A 65 -9.37 6.74 7.75
N LEU A 66 -8.13 6.24 7.71
CA LEU A 66 -6.96 6.93 8.26
C LEU A 66 -6.34 7.91 7.27
N VAL A 67 -6.45 7.61 5.97
CA VAL A 67 -5.85 8.36 4.88
C VAL A 67 -6.96 8.85 3.93
N PRO A 68 -7.64 9.96 4.28
CA PRO A 68 -8.69 10.54 3.44
C PRO A 68 -8.12 11.20 2.16
N GLY A 69 -6.80 11.32 2.03
CA GLY A 69 -6.13 11.75 0.80
C GLY A 69 -4.61 11.63 0.89
N HIS A 70 -3.92 11.60 -0.26
CA HIS A 70 -2.48 11.24 -0.39
C HIS A 70 -1.54 11.92 0.60
N GLN A 71 -1.71 13.22 0.81
CA GLN A 71 -0.90 14.04 1.72
C GLN A 71 -0.88 13.53 3.17
N HIS A 72 -1.88 12.76 3.59
CA HIS A 72 -1.96 12.20 4.94
C HIS A 72 -1.08 10.96 5.13
N TYR A 73 -0.59 10.31 4.07
CA TYR A 73 0.34 9.18 4.22
C TYR A 73 1.60 9.57 5.01
N ALA A 74 2.13 10.78 4.77
CA ALA A 74 3.35 11.24 5.44
C ALA A 74 3.14 11.45 6.95
N THR A 75 1.99 11.97 7.37
CA THR A 75 1.69 12.25 8.78
C THR A 75 1.09 11.04 9.51
N LYS A 76 0.44 10.11 8.78
CA LYS A 76 -0.25 8.94 9.33
C LYS A 76 0.56 7.65 9.26
N ILE A 77 1.82 7.70 8.82
CA ILE A 77 2.64 6.50 8.67
C ILE A 77 2.75 5.69 9.97
N LYS A 78 2.86 6.36 11.12
CA LYS A 78 2.90 5.70 12.44
C LYS A 78 1.58 4.99 12.75
N ASP A 79 0.46 5.67 12.55
CA ASP A 79 -0.89 5.13 12.78
C ASP A 79 -1.14 3.90 11.89
N ILE A 80 -0.68 3.94 10.63
CA ILE A 80 -0.80 2.81 9.71
C ILE A 80 0.08 1.64 10.14
N LEU A 81 1.33 1.89 10.57
CA LEU A 81 2.24 0.85 11.06
C LEU A 81 1.72 0.18 12.33
N LEU A 82 1.11 0.95 13.24
CA LEU A 82 0.41 0.44 14.41
C LEU A 82 -0.78 -0.43 13.99
N LEU A 83 -1.62 0.05 13.06
CA LEU A 83 -2.78 -0.69 12.56
C LEU A 83 -2.40 -2.07 11.99
N VAL A 84 -1.28 -2.16 11.27
CA VAL A 84 -0.81 -3.43 10.68
C VAL A 84 0.07 -4.25 11.63
N GLY A 85 0.36 -3.75 12.83
CA GLY A 85 1.19 -4.41 13.84
C GLY A 85 2.66 -4.52 13.44
N LEU A 86 3.21 -3.52 12.74
CA LEU A 86 4.61 -3.46 12.31
C LEU A 86 5.44 -2.40 13.05
N GLU A 87 4.91 -1.82 14.13
CA GLU A 87 5.55 -0.75 14.90
C GLU A 87 6.92 -1.12 15.51
N ASP A 88 7.05 -2.33 16.07
CA ASP A 88 8.30 -2.81 16.68
C ASP A 88 9.43 -2.93 15.66
N SER A 89 9.07 -3.24 14.41
CA SER A 89 10.03 -3.34 13.30
C SER A 89 10.56 -1.95 12.92
N TYR A 90 9.70 -0.92 12.97
CA TYR A 90 10.07 0.46 12.69
C TYR A 90 10.99 1.06 13.76
N LEU A 91 10.72 0.78 15.04
CA LEU A 91 11.53 1.27 16.17
C LEU A 91 12.92 0.60 16.22
N LYS A 92 13.03 -0.67 15.81
CA LYS A 92 14.33 -1.38 15.74
C LYS A 92 15.24 -0.91 14.60
N MET A 93 14.69 -0.35 13.52
CA MET A 93 15.49 0.15 12.38
C MET A 93 16.00 1.59 12.55
N ASN A 94 15.45 2.36 13.49
CA ASN A 94 15.80 3.77 13.74
C ASN A 94 16.52 3.98 15.08
N LYS A 95 17.08 2.92 15.65
CA LYS A 95 18.04 2.94 16.76
C LYS A 95 19.42 2.58 16.21
#